data_AF-A0A497JQN1-F1
#
_entry.id   AF-A0A497JQN1-F1
#
_cell.length_a   1.000
_cell.length_b   1.000
_cell.length_c   1.000
_cell.angle_alpha   90.00
_cell.angle_beta   90.00
_cell.angle_gamma   90.00
#
_symmetry.space_group_name_H-M   'P 1'
#
loop_
_entity.id
_entity.type
_entity.pdbx_description
1 polymer ?
#
loop_
_entity_poly.entity_id
_entity_poly.type
_entity_poly.pdbx_seq_one_letter_code
_entity_poly.pdbx_strand_id
1 'polypeptide(L)'
;MKHLSSSSSSTYVIHHEKLDLKIGLFDIRDVFIHEEIIPELLEKLIRNIESVGYLKHPIILDEKSHVVLDGMHRVAALKKLGCLRIPACMVNYESPFIIVGCWYRVLKEANATSLVLQAIDKLGFSSENVHSIDVDTLGVPPVFAALQGLNVSFLIRSNFRNLREAYNHVKLIEETLKSNSVKVEHETENDAFLKLKEGIVEAVLLTPKLSKKDIVETALSGQVFAYKATRHVIPARPLRINVPLTLLKDEKKTLEQANEELVQNLKKKRLKLMPAGSIIEGRRYEEDVYIFE
;
A
#
# COMPACT_ATOMS: atom_id res chain seq x y z
N MET A 1 11.95 32.89 2.68
CA MET A 1 10.75 33.14 1.83
C MET A 1 10.26 31.78 1.35
N LYS A 2 9.10 31.23 1.68
CA LYS A 2 7.87 31.70 2.33
C LYS A 2 7.69 30.99 3.68
N HIS A 3 7.26 31.72 4.70
CA HIS A 3 6.71 31.13 5.92
C HIS A 3 5.45 30.36 5.54
N LEU A 4 5.43 29.03 5.70
CA LEU A 4 4.17 28.30 5.81
C LEU A 4 3.58 28.65 7.17
N SER A 5 2.61 29.55 7.15
CA SER A 5 1.71 29.80 8.26
C SER A 5 1.01 28.50 8.64
N SER A 6 1.26 28.03 9.86
CA SER A 6 0.47 27.00 10.53
C SER A 6 -0.93 27.52 10.79
N SER A 7 -1.83 27.42 9.82
CA SER A 7 -3.26 27.43 10.10
C SER A 7 -3.60 26.08 10.72
N SER A 8 -3.93 26.07 12.00
CA SER A 8 -4.40 24.87 12.69
C SER A 8 -5.74 24.46 12.09
N SER A 9 -5.73 23.61 11.07
CA SER A 9 -6.95 22.94 10.62
C SER A 9 -7.45 22.08 11.77
N SER A 10 -8.73 22.21 12.10
CA SER A 10 -9.36 21.41 13.14
C SER A 10 -9.37 19.96 12.67
N THR A 11 -8.42 19.15 13.14
CA THR A 11 -8.41 17.71 12.93
C THR A 11 -9.06 17.02 14.13
N TYR A 12 -9.68 15.87 13.88
CA TYR A 12 -10.15 14.97 14.94
C TYR A 12 -9.02 14.03 15.30
N VAL A 13 -8.57 14.02 16.55
CA VAL A 13 -7.43 13.21 17.00
C VAL A 13 -7.92 12.01 17.81
N ILE A 14 -7.49 10.82 17.42
CA ILE A 14 -7.58 9.63 18.27
C ILE A 14 -6.17 9.34 18.81
N HIS A 15 -6.05 9.31 20.14
CA HIS A 15 -4.82 8.92 20.81
C HIS A 15 -4.78 7.40 20.96
N HIS A 16 -3.81 6.76 20.31
CA HIS A 16 -3.49 5.35 20.48
C HIS A 16 -2.11 5.22 21.14
N GLU A 17 -1.87 4.14 21.90
CA GLU A 17 -0.64 3.96 22.68
C GLU A 17 0.67 4.13 21.88
N LYS A 18 0.64 3.82 20.57
CA LYS A 18 1.80 3.83 19.67
C LYS A 18 1.86 5.03 18.71
N LEU A 19 0.75 5.73 18.49
CA LEU A 19 0.66 6.85 17.55
C LEU A 19 -0.62 7.67 17.73
N ASP A 20 -0.59 8.91 17.29
CA ASP A 20 -1.80 9.71 17.09
C ASP A 20 -2.36 9.51 15.68
N LEU A 21 -3.69 9.38 15.59
CA LEU A 21 -4.43 9.32 14.34
C LEU A 21 -5.13 10.67 14.12
N LYS A 22 -4.61 11.50 13.23
CA LYS A 22 -5.14 12.85 12.95
C LYS A 22 -6.04 12.82 11.73
N ILE A 23 -7.35 12.87 11.95
CA ILE A 23 -8.37 12.73 10.89
C ILE A 23 -8.82 14.11 10.43
N GLY A 24 -8.76 14.36 9.12
CA GLY A 24 -9.15 15.62 8.51
C GLY A 24 -9.38 15.52 7.00
N LEU A 25 -9.67 16.66 6.39
CA LEU A 25 -9.70 16.89 4.96
C LEU A 25 -8.43 17.60 4.51
N PHE A 26 -7.89 17.19 3.37
CA PHE A 26 -6.68 17.74 2.78
C PHE A 26 -6.88 18.03 1.30
N ASP A 27 -6.15 18.99 0.75
CA ASP A 27 -6.17 19.27 -0.68
C ASP A 27 -5.66 18.05 -1.45
N ILE A 28 -6.44 17.59 -2.44
CA ILE A 28 -6.11 16.41 -3.22
C ILE A 28 -4.83 16.59 -4.06
N ARG A 29 -4.41 17.83 -4.30
CA ARG A 29 -3.21 18.19 -5.07
C ARG A 29 -1.93 18.02 -4.26
N ASP A 30 -2.02 18.05 -2.95
CA ASP A 30 -0.87 18.00 -2.03
C ASP A 30 -0.55 16.57 -1.57
N VAL A 31 -1.03 15.56 -2.30
CA VAL A 31 -0.99 14.14 -1.89
C VAL A 31 -0.27 13.31 -2.95
N PHE A 32 0.72 12.54 -2.49
CA PHE A 32 1.64 11.80 -3.34
C PHE A 32 1.43 10.30 -3.19
N ILE A 33 1.15 9.61 -4.30
CA ILE A 33 1.10 8.15 -4.33
C ILE A 33 2.49 7.59 -4.64
N HIS A 34 2.80 6.42 -4.11
CA HIS A 34 4.08 5.73 -4.36
C HIS A 34 3.93 4.37 -5.02
N GLU A 35 2.71 3.91 -5.31
CA GLU A 35 2.44 2.66 -6.03
C GLU A 35 1.49 2.89 -7.20
N GLU A 36 1.64 2.07 -8.24
CA GLU A 36 0.75 2.03 -9.39
C GLU A 36 -0.71 1.71 -9.02
N ILE A 37 -1.62 2.26 -9.81
CA ILE A 37 -3.06 2.00 -9.70
C ILE A 37 -3.43 0.88 -10.66
N ILE A 38 -4.15 -0.11 -10.14
CA ILE A 38 -4.74 -1.18 -10.95
C ILE A 38 -6.07 -0.69 -11.54
N PRO A 39 -6.21 -0.56 -12.87
CA PRO A 39 -7.39 0.05 -13.50
C PRO A 39 -8.71 -0.63 -13.13
N GLU A 40 -8.76 -1.96 -13.12
CA GLU A 40 -10.00 -2.70 -12.81
C GLU A 40 -10.49 -2.43 -11.39
N LEU A 41 -9.57 -2.37 -10.42
CA LEU A 41 -9.89 -2.05 -9.03
C LEU A 41 -10.35 -0.60 -8.88
N LEU A 42 -9.73 0.32 -9.63
CA LEU A 42 -10.12 1.73 -9.66
C LEU A 42 -11.56 1.89 -10.17
N GLU A 43 -11.90 1.29 -11.30
CA GLU A 43 -13.25 1.42 -11.89
C GLU A 43 -14.34 0.76 -11.01
N LYS A 44 -14.00 -0.34 -10.32
CA LYS A 44 -14.90 -0.93 -9.32
C LYS A 44 -15.11 0.01 -8.12
N LEU A 45 -14.04 0.65 -7.65
CA LEU A 45 -14.08 1.56 -6.51
C LEU A 45 -14.86 2.84 -6.83
N ILE A 46 -14.68 3.43 -8.00
CA ILE A 46 -15.41 4.62 -8.47
C ILE A 46 -16.92 4.35 -8.46
N ARG A 47 -17.35 3.26 -9.12
CA ARG A 47 -18.77 2.86 -9.14
C ARG A 47 -19.35 2.67 -7.74
N ASN A 48 -18.58 2.07 -6.83
CA ASN A 48 -19.03 1.90 -5.45
C ASN A 48 -19.19 3.24 -4.72
N ILE A 49 -18.20 4.13 -4.83
CA ILE A 49 -18.23 5.46 -4.20
C ILE A 49 -19.39 6.31 -4.75
N GLU A 50 -19.62 6.30 -6.06
CA GLU A 50 -20.75 7.00 -6.69
C GLU A 50 -22.10 6.44 -6.22
N SER A 51 -22.22 5.10 -6.16
CA SER A 51 -23.45 4.44 -5.74
C SER A 51 -23.82 4.73 -4.29
N VAL A 52 -22.84 4.81 -3.37
CA VAL A 52 -23.12 5.09 -1.95
C VAL A 52 -23.09 6.58 -1.61
N GLY A 53 -22.46 7.41 -2.44
CA GLY A 53 -22.41 8.88 -2.28
C GLY A 53 -21.39 9.40 -1.26
N TYR A 54 -20.54 8.54 -0.70
CA TYR A 54 -19.52 8.91 0.30
C TYR A 54 -18.27 8.04 0.22
N LEU A 55 -17.14 8.55 0.70
CA LEU A 55 -15.95 7.74 0.96
C LEU A 55 -16.01 7.15 2.37
N LYS A 56 -16.10 5.81 2.45
CA LYS A 56 -16.30 5.07 3.71
C LYS A 56 -15.11 5.17 4.68
N HIS A 57 -13.89 4.95 4.18
CA HIS A 57 -12.67 4.86 5.00
C HIS A 57 -11.66 5.95 4.61
N PRO A 58 -10.98 6.59 5.58
CA PRO A 58 -9.96 7.60 5.28
C PRO A 58 -8.76 6.99 4.57
N ILE A 59 -8.13 7.77 3.69
CA ILE A 59 -6.79 7.49 3.18
C ILE A 59 -5.79 7.66 4.33
N ILE A 60 -4.77 6.81 4.44
CA ILE A 60 -3.72 7.00 5.45
C ILE A 60 -2.55 7.74 4.81
N LEU A 61 -2.10 8.83 5.43
CA LEU A 61 -1.02 9.67 4.93
C LEU A 61 0.11 9.76 5.96
N ASP A 62 1.33 9.91 5.47
CA ASP A 62 2.40 10.49 6.28
C ASP A 62 2.07 11.96 6.56
N GLU A 63 2.09 12.35 7.84
CA GLU A 63 1.87 13.72 8.29
C GLU A 63 2.88 14.71 7.68
N LYS A 64 4.14 14.29 7.50
CA LYS A 64 5.21 15.20 7.09
C LYS A 64 5.30 15.37 5.57
N SER A 65 5.24 14.28 4.82
CA SER A 65 5.42 14.29 3.36
C SER A 65 4.12 14.23 2.55
N HIS A 66 2.98 13.97 3.21
CA HIS A 66 1.69 13.68 2.57
C HIS A 66 1.72 12.51 1.58
N VAL A 67 2.70 11.61 1.73
CA VAL A 67 2.77 10.36 0.98
C VAL A 67 1.69 9.42 1.48
N VAL A 68 0.98 8.79 0.54
CA VAL A 68 -0.13 7.87 0.81
C VAL A 68 0.43 6.54 1.30
N LEU A 69 0.20 6.18 2.56
CA LEU A 69 0.63 4.88 3.10
C LEU A 69 -0.39 3.77 2.82
N ASP A 70 -1.68 4.12 2.77
CA ASP A 70 -2.77 3.21 2.39
C ASP A 70 -3.89 4.00 1.70
N GLY A 71 -4.30 3.56 0.50
CA GLY A 71 -5.44 4.13 -0.22
C GLY A 71 -5.12 4.80 -1.56
N MET A 72 -4.11 4.33 -2.29
CA MET A 72 -3.73 4.85 -3.61
C MET A 72 -4.92 4.87 -4.57
N HIS A 73 -5.69 3.77 -4.65
CA HIS A 73 -6.92 3.72 -5.49
C HIS A 73 -7.99 4.70 -5.02
N ARG A 74 -8.10 4.98 -3.71
CA ARG A 74 -9.06 5.97 -3.17
C ARG A 74 -8.67 7.37 -3.62
N VAL A 75 -7.39 7.73 -3.56
CA VAL A 75 -6.90 9.01 -4.10
C VAL A 75 -7.20 9.11 -5.60
N ALA A 76 -6.86 8.07 -6.37
CA ALA A 76 -7.13 8.06 -7.81
C ALA A 76 -8.62 8.16 -8.16
N ALA A 77 -9.49 7.46 -7.40
CA ALA A 77 -10.93 7.51 -7.57
C ALA A 77 -11.48 8.91 -7.29
N LEU A 78 -11.08 9.53 -6.17
CA LEU A 78 -11.51 10.89 -5.82
C LEU A 78 -11.05 11.93 -6.84
N LYS A 79 -9.82 11.78 -7.40
CA LYS A 79 -9.34 12.61 -8.52
C LYS A 79 -10.24 12.46 -9.75
N LYS A 80 -10.54 11.23 -10.17
CA LYS A 80 -11.44 10.95 -11.31
C LYS A 80 -12.87 11.47 -11.08
N LEU A 81 -13.32 11.46 -9.84
CA LEU A 81 -14.64 11.97 -9.44
C LEU A 81 -14.72 13.50 -9.34
N GLY A 82 -13.61 14.23 -9.58
CA GLY A 82 -13.57 15.69 -9.48
C GLY A 82 -13.67 16.20 -8.04
N CYS A 83 -13.22 15.40 -7.06
CA CYS A 83 -13.12 15.88 -5.67
C CYS A 83 -11.93 16.83 -5.54
N LEU A 84 -12.11 17.89 -4.75
CA LEU A 84 -11.07 18.88 -4.45
C LEU A 84 -10.28 18.47 -3.20
N ARG A 85 -10.93 17.69 -2.33
CA ARG A 85 -10.40 17.29 -1.03
C ARG A 85 -10.41 15.78 -0.89
N ILE A 86 -9.49 15.28 -0.07
CA ILE A 86 -9.51 13.89 0.38
C ILE A 86 -9.73 13.83 1.89
N PRO A 87 -10.55 12.89 2.39
CA PRO A 87 -10.60 12.60 3.80
C PRO A 87 -9.47 11.63 4.15
N ALA A 88 -8.59 12.04 5.06
CA ALA A 88 -7.43 11.26 5.42
C ALA A 88 -7.20 11.20 6.94
N CYS A 89 -6.41 10.21 7.33
CA CYS A 89 -5.83 10.05 8.64
C CYS A 89 -4.32 10.21 8.49
N MET A 90 -3.78 11.30 9.01
CA MET A 90 -2.36 11.53 9.10
C MET A 90 -1.77 10.78 10.29
N VAL A 91 -0.62 10.16 10.05
CA VAL A 91 0.19 9.48 11.05
C VAL A 91 1.65 9.93 10.90
N ASN A 92 2.40 9.96 11.99
CA ASN A 92 3.84 10.21 11.91
C ASN A 92 4.52 8.98 11.31
N TYR A 93 4.84 9.01 10.00
CA TYR A 93 5.41 7.86 9.32
C TYR A 93 6.80 7.48 9.83
N GLU A 94 7.56 8.42 10.39
CA GLU A 94 8.88 8.15 10.99
C GLU A 94 8.78 7.32 12.28
N SER A 95 7.58 7.18 12.87
CA SER A 95 7.35 6.37 14.07
C SER A 95 7.89 4.94 13.91
N PRO A 96 8.68 4.42 14.87
CA PRO A 96 9.25 3.08 14.79
C PRO A 96 8.17 1.98 14.84
N PHE A 97 6.95 2.30 15.28
CA PHE A 97 5.84 1.36 15.33
C PHE A 97 5.18 1.14 13.97
N ILE A 98 5.41 2.02 12.99
CA ILE A 98 4.97 1.78 11.61
C ILE A 98 6.07 1.00 10.89
N ILE A 99 5.76 -0.21 10.48
CA ILE A 99 6.71 -1.11 9.82
C ILE A 99 6.36 -1.21 8.34
N VAL A 100 7.38 -1.22 7.50
CA VAL A 100 7.25 -1.49 6.06
C VAL A 100 7.75 -2.91 5.82
N GLY A 101 6.85 -3.76 5.34
CA GLY A 101 7.18 -5.04 4.72
C GLY A 101 7.00 -4.98 3.21
N CYS A 102 7.12 -6.12 2.57
CA CYS A 102 6.87 -6.31 1.15
C CYS A 102 5.84 -7.44 0.92
N TRP A 103 5.42 -7.60 -0.34
CA TRP A 103 4.53 -8.68 -0.74
C TRP A 103 5.27 -9.66 -1.63
N TYR A 104 5.47 -10.87 -1.13
CA TYR A 104 6.03 -11.95 -1.93
C TYR A 104 4.96 -12.56 -2.83
N ARG A 105 5.38 -12.92 -4.04
CA ARG A 105 4.50 -13.56 -5.02
C ARG A 105 4.56 -15.06 -4.76
N VAL A 106 3.41 -15.69 -4.58
CA VAL A 106 3.33 -17.14 -4.34
C VAL A 106 2.57 -17.82 -5.47
N LEU A 107 3.03 -19.01 -5.84
CA LEU A 107 2.51 -19.82 -6.95
C LEU A 107 2.18 -21.22 -6.46
N LYS A 108 1.10 -21.82 -6.95
CA LYS A 108 0.57 -23.13 -6.48
C LYS A 108 0.75 -24.25 -7.49
N GLU A 109 1.11 -23.92 -8.71
CA GLU A 109 1.29 -24.86 -9.80
C GLU A 109 2.46 -25.81 -9.50
N ALA A 110 2.29 -27.12 -9.70
CA ALA A 110 3.32 -28.11 -9.40
C ALA A 110 4.67 -27.86 -10.10
N ASN A 111 4.65 -27.18 -11.26
CA ASN A 111 5.83 -26.77 -12.02
C ASN A 111 6.18 -25.28 -11.84
N ALA A 112 5.71 -24.63 -10.77
CA ALA A 112 5.84 -23.18 -10.55
C ALA A 112 7.29 -22.69 -10.65
N THR A 113 8.24 -23.40 -10.03
CA THR A 113 9.65 -23.03 -10.11
C THR A 113 10.14 -22.96 -11.57
N SER A 114 9.81 -23.96 -12.38
CA SER A 114 10.17 -24.00 -13.80
C SER A 114 9.47 -22.91 -14.61
N LEU A 115 8.20 -22.62 -14.32
CA LEU A 115 7.45 -21.55 -14.99
C LEU A 115 8.06 -20.17 -14.71
N VAL A 116 8.50 -19.91 -13.47
CA VAL A 116 9.19 -18.67 -13.12
C VAL A 116 10.54 -18.57 -13.82
N LEU A 117 11.33 -19.65 -13.85
CA LEU A 117 12.62 -19.69 -14.56
C LEU A 117 12.47 -19.46 -16.08
N GLN A 118 11.42 -20.02 -16.70
CA GLN A 118 11.10 -19.76 -18.10
C GLN A 118 10.71 -18.30 -18.35
N ALA A 119 9.95 -17.69 -17.43
CA ALA A 119 9.63 -16.26 -17.52
C ALA A 119 10.89 -15.38 -17.39
N ILE A 120 11.81 -15.73 -16.50
CA ILE A 120 13.10 -15.05 -16.31
C ILE A 120 13.92 -15.13 -17.61
N ASP A 121 14.08 -16.31 -18.19
CA ASP A 121 14.84 -16.52 -19.44
C ASP A 121 14.22 -15.77 -20.62
N LYS A 122 12.90 -15.83 -20.78
CA LYS A 122 12.15 -15.11 -21.83
C LYS A 122 12.35 -13.59 -21.76
N LEU A 123 12.51 -13.05 -20.55
CA LEU A 123 12.76 -11.62 -20.32
C LEU A 123 14.24 -11.22 -20.46
N GLY A 124 15.13 -12.17 -20.74
CA GLY A 124 16.57 -11.95 -20.84
C GLY A 124 17.25 -11.69 -19.49
N PHE A 125 16.61 -12.08 -18.39
CA PHE A 125 17.21 -12.03 -17.06
C PHE A 125 18.02 -13.30 -16.80
N SER A 126 18.98 -13.22 -15.88
CA SER A 126 19.77 -14.38 -15.48
C SER A 126 19.32 -14.92 -14.13
N SER A 127 19.49 -16.22 -13.92
CA SER A 127 19.27 -16.87 -12.62
C SER A 127 20.51 -17.66 -12.22
N GLU A 128 20.79 -17.68 -10.91
CA GLU A 128 21.92 -18.39 -10.31
C GLU A 128 21.40 -19.29 -9.21
N ASN A 129 21.66 -20.60 -9.29
CA ASN A 129 21.28 -21.53 -8.24
C ASN A 129 22.19 -21.34 -7.03
N VAL A 130 21.59 -21.21 -5.85
CA VAL A 130 22.29 -20.99 -4.58
C VAL A 130 21.79 -21.97 -3.52
N HIS A 131 22.62 -22.23 -2.51
CA HIS A 131 22.23 -23.07 -1.37
C HIS A 131 21.14 -22.43 -0.50
N SER A 132 21.21 -21.11 -0.33
CA SER A 132 20.27 -20.34 0.48
C SER A 132 20.20 -18.91 -0.04
N ILE A 133 19.04 -18.27 0.11
CA ILE A 133 18.85 -16.86 -0.25
C ILE A 133 19.21 -15.99 0.95
N ASP A 134 20.17 -15.10 0.77
CA ASP A 134 20.36 -13.95 1.66
C ASP A 134 19.45 -12.81 1.20
N VAL A 135 18.41 -12.54 1.99
CA VAL A 135 17.39 -11.53 1.67
C VAL A 135 17.96 -10.11 1.65
N ASP A 136 19.07 -9.86 2.33
CA ASP A 136 19.71 -8.53 2.36
C ASP A 136 20.43 -8.20 1.04
N THR A 137 20.67 -9.21 0.19
CA THR A 137 21.22 -9.00 -1.16
C THR A 137 20.16 -8.54 -2.17
N LEU A 138 18.86 -8.69 -1.85
CA LEU A 138 17.78 -8.35 -2.76
C LEU A 138 17.66 -6.83 -2.91
N GLY A 139 17.74 -6.34 -4.14
CA GLY A 139 17.71 -4.91 -4.44
C GLY A 139 19.11 -4.27 -4.46
N VAL A 140 20.16 -5.07 -4.28
CA VAL A 140 21.56 -4.65 -4.50
C VAL A 140 21.98 -5.12 -5.89
N PRO A 141 22.33 -4.22 -6.83
CA PRO A 141 22.69 -4.62 -8.19
C PRO A 141 23.83 -5.66 -8.22
N PRO A 142 23.70 -6.73 -9.03
CA PRO A 142 22.65 -6.96 -10.03
C PRO A 142 21.44 -7.77 -9.53
N VAL A 143 21.34 -8.11 -8.23
CA VAL A 143 20.30 -8.99 -7.69
C VAL A 143 19.04 -8.18 -7.39
N PHE A 144 17.95 -8.41 -8.13
CA PHE A 144 16.70 -7.66 -7.94
C PHE A 144 15.57 -8.48 -7.32
N ALA A 145 15.66 -9.81 -7.34
CA ALA A 145 14.68 -10.73 -6.78
C ALA A 145 15.33 -12.10 -6.53
N ALA A 146 14.60 -12.99 -5.86
CA ALA A 146 15.00 -14.38 -5.71
C ALA A 146 13.79 -15.31 -5.79
N LEU A 147 14.02 -16.56 -6.21
CA LEU A 147 13.00 -17.60 -6.31
C LEU A 147 13.33 -18.71 -5.32
N GLN A 148 12.40 -19.00 -4.44
CA GLN A 148 12.47 -20.11 -3.49
C GLN A 148 11.43 -21.16 -3.85
N GLY A 149 11.87 -22.36 -4.22
CA GLY A 149 11.06 -23.58 -4.22
C GLY A 149 11.32 -24.41 -2.96
N LEU A 150 10.70 -25.58 -2.81
CA LEU A 150 10.84 -26.40 -1.60
C LEU A 150 12.30 -26.83 -1.31
N ASN A 151 13.05 -27.21 -2.35
CA ASN A 151 14.41 -27.75 -2.23
C ASN A 151 15.44 -27.03 -3.11
N VAL A 152 15.05 -25.91 -3.72
CA VAL A 152 15.90 -25.17 -4.67
C VAL A 152 15.71 -23.68 -4.48
N SER A 153 16.79 -22.94 -4.66
CA SER A 153 16.82 -21.49 -4.50
C SER A 153 17.59 -20.86 -5.65
N PHE A 154 17.12 -19.71 -6.13
CA PHE A 154 17.76 -18.98 -7.21
C PHE A 154 17.81 -17.48 -6.90
N LEU A 155 18.97 -16.86 -7.13
CA LEU A 155 19.07 -15.40 -7.23
C LEU A 155 18.73 -14.98 -8.67
N ILE A 156 17.95 -13.91 -8.83
CA ILE A 156 17.55 -13.39 -10.14
C ILE A 156 18.27 -12.06 -10.37
N ARG A 157 19.00 -11.98 -11.49
CA ARG A 157 19.97 -10.92 -11.73
C ARG A 157 19.72 -10.19 -13.05
N SER A 158 19.80 -8.87 -12.99
CA SER A 158 19.71 -7.95 -14.13
C SER A 158 20.30 -6.59 -13.73
N ASN A 159 20.65 -5.75 -14.70
CA ASN A 159 21.10 -4.40 -14.42
C ASN A 159 19.92 -3.50 -14.06
N PHE A 160 20.00 -2.80 -12.93
CA PHE A 160 19.04 -1.77 -12.52
C PHE A 160 19.78 -0.67 -11.75
N ARG A 161 19.26 0.56 -11.80
CA ARG A 161 19.91 1.74 -11.19
C ARG A 161 19.33 2.10 -9.83
N ASN A 162 18.13 1.66 -9.53
CA ASN A 162 17.37 1.99 -8.34
C ASN A 162 16.30 0.92 -8.07
N LEU A 163 15.72 0.94 -6.85
CA LEU A 163 14.73 -0.04 -6.44
C LEU A 163 13.45 0.01 -7.27
N ARG A 164 13.10 1.16 -7.87
CA ARG A 164 11.95 1.26 -8.78
C ARG A 164 12.16 0.38 -10.01
N GLU A 165 13.33 0.42 -10.63
CA GLU A 165 13.70 -0.44 -11.76
C GLU A 165 13.73 -1.93 -11.36
N ALA A 166 14.24 -2.26 -10.17
CA ALA A 166 14.16 -3.62 -9.63
C ALA A 166 12.72 -4.12 -9.53
N TYR A 167 11.81 -3.30 -9.00
CA TYR A 167 10.37 -3.63 -8.91
C TYR A 167 9.70 -3.70 -10.29
N ASN A 168 10.14 -2.92 -11.27
CA ASN A 168 9.66 -3.05 -12.65
C ASN A 168 10.04 -4.41 -13.25
N HIS A 169 11.23 -4.94 -12.97
CA HIS A 169 11.61 -6.29 -13.40
C HIS A 169 10.74 -7.36 -12.74
N VAL A 170 10.45 -7.24 -11.44
CA VAL A 170 9.51 -8.13 -10.73
C VAL A 170 8.13 -8.10 -11.40
N LYS A 171 7.63 -6.90 -11.71
CA LYS A 171 6.35 -6.73 -12.41
C LYS A 171 6.34 -7.42 -13.77
N LEU A 172 7.41 -7.29 -14.57
CA LEU A 172 7.52 -7.96 -15.86
C LEU A 172 7.47 -9.48 -15.75
N ILE A 173 8.11 -10.06 -14.72
CA ILE A 173 8.02 -11.50 -14.43
C ILE A 173 6.56 -11.87 -14.12
N GLU A 174 5.90 -11.11 -13.24
CA GLU A 174 4.51 -11.37 -12.87
C GLU A 174 3.52 -11.25 -14.04
N GLU A 175 3.68 -10.23 -14.89
CA GLU A 175 2.89 -10.05 -16.12
C GLU A 175 3.13 -11.18 -17.12
N THR A 176 4.38 -11.62 -17.27
CA THR A 176 4.73 -12.77 -18.12
C THR A 176 4.05 -14.04 -17.63
N LEU A 177 4.08 -14.31 -16.33
CA LEU A 177 3.39 -15.46 -15.74
C LEU A 177 1.87 -15.39 -15.97
N LYS A 178 1.25 -14.23 -15.71
CA LYS A 178 -0.19 -14.02 -15.94
C LYS A 178 -0.60 -14.19 -17.40
N SER A 179 0.22 -13.71 -18.34
CA SER A 179 -0.04 -13.89 -19.78
C SER A 179 -0.04 -15.36 -20.21
N ASN A 180 0.62 -16.24 -19.44
CA ASN A 180 0.62 -17.68 -19.62
C ASN A 180 -0.40 -18.39 -18.71
N SER A 181 -1.42 -17.66 -18.22
CA SER A 181 -2.50 -18.16 -17.36
C SER A 181 -2.04 -18.74 -16.01
N VAL A 182 -0.85 -18.35 -15.54
CA VAL A 182 -0.33 -18.74 -14.21
C VAL A 182 -0.93 -17.81 -13.15
N LYS A 183 -1.45 -18.38 -12.06
CA LYS A 183 -2.08 -17.60 -11.00
C LYS A 183 -1.03 -17.17 -9.97
N VAL A 184 -0.80 -15.86 -9.88
CA VAL A 184 0.11 -15.27 -8.88
C VAL A 184 -0.69 -14.65 -7.73
N GLU A 185 -0.51 -15.21 -6.53
CA GLU A 185 -1.07 -14.68 -5.28
C GLU A 185 0.01 -13.89 -4.51
N HIS A 186 -0.39 -13.15 -3.47
CA HIS A 186 0.53 -12.32 -2.69
C HIS A 186 0.39 -12.64 -1.21
N GLU A 187 1.52 -12.82 -0.53
CA GLU A 187 1.59 -13.15 0.90
C GLU A 187 2.59 -12.25 1.62
N THR A 188 2.47 -12.20 2.95
CA THR A 188 3.51 -11.59 3.80
C THR A 188 4.79 -12.40 3.73
N GLU A 189 5.92 -11.81 4.11
CA GLU A 189 7.21 -12.50 4.07
C GLU A 189 7.18 -13.82 4.85
N ASN A 190 6.62 -13.82 6.06
CA ASN A 190 6.53 -15.00 6.91
C ASN A 190 5.54 -16.04 6.37
N ASP A 191 4.33 -15.60 5.97
CA ASP A 191 3.28 -16.52 5.50
C ASP A 191 3.68 -17.21 4.20
N ALA A 192 4.42 -16.53 3.32
CA ALA A 192 4.93 -17.13 2.09
C ALA A 192 5.83 -18.34 2.37
N PHE A 193 6.79 -18.21 3.30
CA PHE A 193 7.68 -19.31 3.66
C PHE A 193 6.97 -20.42 4.43
N LEU A 194 6.03 -20.07 5.32
CA LEU A 194 5.21 -21.07 6.03
C LEU A 194 4.40 -21.91 5.03
N LYS A 195 3.71 -21.25 4.10
CA LYS A 195 2.92 -21.94 3.05
C LYS A 195 3.79 -22.80 2.14
N LEU A 196 5.01 -22.35 1.81
CA LEU A 196 5.93 -23.15 1.02
C LEU A 196 6.37 -24.41 1.78
N LYS A 197 6.74 -24.27 3.05
CA LYS A 197 7.14 -25.40 3.91
C LYS A 197 6.01 -26.41 4.11
N GLU A 198 4.77 -25.94 4.19
CA GLU A 198 3.57 -26.77 4.33
C GLU A 198 3.10 -27.38 3.00
N GLY A 199 3.73 -27.04 1.87
CA GLY A 199 3.33 -27.51 0.53
C GLY A 199 2.00 -26.92 0.04
N ILE A 200 1.57 -25.79 0.61
CA ILE A 200 0.37 -25.05 0.16
C ILE A 200 0.67 -24.26 -1.12
N VAL A 201 1.93 -23.84 -1.30
CA VAL A 201 2.46 -23.19 -2.49
C VAL A 201 3.75 -23.90 -2.91
N GLU A 202 4.05 -23.88 -4.19
CA GLU A 202 5.15 -24.62 -4.82
C GLU A 202 6.38 -23.72 -5.06
N ALA A 203 6.16 -22.42 -5.17
CA ALA A 203 7.23 -21.43 -5.30
C ALA A 203 6.86 -20.08 -4.70
N VAL A 204 7.89 -19.38 -4.22
CA VAL A 204 7.83 -18.02 -3.70
C VAL A 204 8.84 -17.17 -4.47
N LEU A 205 8.37 -16.10 -5.10
CA LEU A 205 9.20 -15.06 -5.69
C LEU A 205 9.34 -13.91 -4.69
N LEU A 206 10.54 -13.79 -4.13
CA LEU A 206 10.95 -12.82 -3.13
C LEU A 206 11.33 -11.50 -3.80
N THR A 207 11.02 -10.39 -3.14
CA THR A 207 11.28 -9.03 -3.62
C THR A 207 12.12 -8.23 -2.60
N PRO A 208 12.81 -7.17 -3.04
CA PRO A 208 13.59 -6.30 -2.15
C PRO A 208 12.70 -5.60 -1.12
N LYS A 209 13.20 -5.41 0.10
CA LYS A 209 12.50 -4.60 1.10
C LYS A 209 12.76 -3.12 0.83
N LEU A 210 11.68 -2.34 0.74
CA LEU A 210 11.78 -0.88 0.60
C LEU A 210 11.88 -0.21 1.98
N SER A 211 12.77 0.77 2.13
CA SER A 211 12.79 1.63 3.31
C SER A 211 11.73 2.72 3.21
N LYS A 212 11.36 3.31 4.36
CA LYS A 212 10.48 4.49 4.40
C LYS A 212 11.04 5.65 3.56
N LYS A 213 12.37 5.80 3.57
CA LYS A 213 13.07 6.82 2.80
C LYS A 213 12.90 6.59 1.29
N ASP A 214 13.11 5.37 0.81
CA ASP A 214 12.93 5.03 -0.62
C ASP A 214 11.51 5.34 -1.09
N ILE A 215 10.52 5.03 -0.25
CA ILE A 215 9.10 5.28 -0.50
C ILE A 215 8.82 6.78 -0.61
N VAL A 216 9.26 7.57 0.36
CA VAL A 216 9.04 9.02 0.38
C VAL A 216 9.77 9.70 -0.79
N GLU A 217 11.04 9.39 -1.03
CA GLU A 217 11.82 9.98 -2.12
C GLU A 217 11.21 9.66 -3.50
N THR A 218 10.78 8.42 -3.71
CA THR A 218 10.11 8.01 -4.96
C THR A 218 8.81 8.78 -5.16
N ALA A 219 7.95 8.85 -4.15
CA ALA A 219 6.66 9.55 -4.22
C ALA A 219 6.83 11.05 -4.50
N LEU A 220 7.75 11.71 -3.79
CA LEU A 220 8.01 13.14 -3.94
C LEU A 220 8.64 13.49 -5.29
N SER A 221 9.35 12.55 -5.92
CA SER A 221 9.83 12.71 -7.30
C SER A 221 8.73 12.62 -8.37
N GLY A 222 7.48 12.30 -7.98
CA GLY A 222 6.37 12.04 -8.89
C GLY A 222 6.43 10.66 -9.56
N GLN A 223 7.33 9.79 -9.12
CA GLN A 223 7.45 8.42 -9.58
C GLN A 223 6.72 7.45 -8.64
N VAL A 224 6.45 6.25 -9.13
CA VAL A 224 5.79 5.19 -8.36
C VAL A 224 6.48 3.84 -8.56
N PHE A 225 6.39 2.99 -7.55
CA PHE A 225 6.73 1.58 -7.65
C PHE A 225 5.61 0.79 -8.32
N ALA A 226 5.94 -0.40 -8.83
CA ALA A 226 4.96 -1.38 -9.24
C ALA A 226 3.95 -1.67 -8.11
N TYR A 227 2.73 -2.07 -8.47
CA TYR A 227 1.72 -2.42 -7.47
C TYR A 227 2.22 -3.52 -6.52
N LYS A 228 1.76 -3.47 -5.26
CA LYS A 228 2.14 -4.44 -4.22
C LYS A 228 3.67 -4.47 -3.99
N ALA A 229 4.30 -3.30 -3.99
CA ALA A 229 5.70 -3.15 -3.60
C ALA A 229 5.83 -2.99 -2.08
N THR A 230 4.84 -2.36 -1.44
CA THR A 230 4.89 -2.01 -0.02
C THR A 230 3.76 -2.65 0.77
N ARG A 231 4.06 -3.03 2.01
CA ARG A 231 3.08 -3.46 3.00
C ARG A 231 3.28 -2.65 4.28
N HIS A 232 2.49 -1.60 4.46
CA HIS A 232 2.50 -0.83 5.69
C HIS A 232 1.73 -1.55 6.80
N VAL A 233 2.42 -1.86 7.89
CA VAL A 233 1.83 -2.29 9.16
C VAL A 233 1.71 -1.05 10.03
N ILE A 234 0.49 -0.55 10.17
CA ILE A 234 0.17 0.65 10.95
C ILE A 234 -0.52 0.18 12.23
N PRO A 235 -0.05 0.54 13.43
CA PRO A 235 -0.54 -0.08 14.68
C PRO A 235 -2.00 0.16 15.01
N ALA A 236 -2.61 1.19 14.42
CA ALA A 236 -4.03 1.43 14.51
C ALA A 236 -4.56 2.14 13.26
N ARG A 237 -5.85 1.95 12.96
CA ARG A 237 -6.51 2.70 11.87
C ARG A 237 -7.95 3.11 12.20
N PRO A 238 -8.40 4.28 11.72
CA PRO A 238 -9.81 4.65 11.78
C PRO A 238 -10.59 4.10 10.57
N LEU A 239 -11.82 3.64 10.79
CA LEU A 239 -12.74 3.18 9.75
C LEU A 239 -14.12 3.85 9.86
N ARG A 240 -14.87 3.86 8.75
CA ARG A 240 -16.27 4.31 8.68
C ARG A 240 -16.49 5.79 9.04
N ILE A 241 -15.53 6.64 8.70
CA ILE A 241 -15.71 8.09 8.80
C ILE A 241 -16.84 8.58 7.87
N ASN A 242 -17.09 7.87 6.77
CA ASN A 242 -18.20 8.06 5.83
C ASN A 242 -18.37 9.52 5.37
N VAL A 243 -17.35 10.07 4.70
CA VAL A 243 -17.36 11.48 4.28
C VAL A 243 -18.12 11.64 2.96
N PRO A 244 -19.20 12.45 2.91
CA PRO A 244 -20.00 12.64 1.70
C PRO A 244 -19.19 13.23 0.54
N LEU A 245 -19.46 12.75 -0.69
CA LEU A 245 -18.87 13.33 -1.90
C LEU A 245 -19.20 14.80 -2.07
N THR A 246 -20.40 15.22 -1.63
CA THR A 246 -20.82 16.63 -1.65
C THR A 246 -19.84 17.53 -0.92
N LEU A 247 -19.35 17.11 0.27
CA LEU A 247 -18.35 17.86 1.04
C LEU A 247 -16.96 17.85 0.37
N LEU A 248 -16.60 16.73 -0.26
CA LEU A 248 -15.30 16.59 -0.94
C LEU A 248 -15.21 17.38 -2.26
N LYS A 249 -16.35 17.68 -2.88
CA LYS A 249 -16.47 18.48 -4.12
C LYS A 249 -16.87 19.94 -3.87
N ASP A 250 -17.15 20.33 -2.63
CA ASP A 250 -17.72 21.65 -2.32
C ASP A 250 -16.70 22.80 -2.57
N GLU A 251 -16.82 23.48 -3.69
CA GLU A 251 -16.01 24.66 -4.06
C GLU A 251 -16.34 25.90 -3.21
N LYS A 252 -17.52 25.94 -2.58
CA LYS A 252 -18.00 27.13 -1.86
C LYS A 252 -17.40 27.23 -0.45
N LYS A 253 -17.02 26.09 0.14
CA LYS A 253 -16.37 26.04 1.46
C LYS A 253 -14.86 26.21 1.34
N THR A 254 -14.24 26.83 2.34
CA THR A 254 -12.78 26.72 2.52
C THR A 254 -12.42 25.34 3.07
N LEU A 255 -11.12 24.99 3.04
CA LEU A 255 -10.66 23.73 3.63
C LEU A 255 -10.91 23.66 5.14
N GLU A 256 -10.79 24.80 5.83
CA GLU A 256 -11.04 24.95 7.26
C GLU A 256 -12.52 24.70 7.58
N GLN A 257 -13.44 25.34 6.86
CA GLN A 257 -14.88 25.15 7.04
C GLN A 257 -15.30 23.70 6.80
N ALA A 258 -14.75 23.07 5.75
CA ALA A 258 -15.04 21.68 5.45
C ALA A 258 -14.47 20.72 6.52
N ASN A 259 -13.31 21.05 7.10
CA ASN A 259 -12.73 20.33 8.24
C ASN A 259 -13.58 20.47 9.51
N GLU A 260 -14.05 21.68 9.83
CA GLU A 260 -14.96 21.92 10.96
C GLU A 260 -16.23 21.08 10.83
N GLU A 261 -16.85 21.05 9.64
CA GLU A 261 -18.02 20.22 9.36
C GLU A 261 -17.72 18.73 9.58
N LEU A 262 -16.58 18.23 9.08
CA LEU A 262 -16.14 16.85 9.30
C LEU A 262 -15.96 16.56 10.80
N VAL A 263 -15.23 17.39 11.54
CA VAL A 263 -14.96 17.18 12.97
C VAL A 263 -16.25 17.17 13.78
N GLN A 264 -17.17 18.10 13.51
CA GLN A 264 -18.46 18.11 14.19
C GLN A 264 -19.28 16.84 13.89
N ASN A 265 -19.21 16.32 12.67
CA ASN A 265 -19.86 15.06 12.32
C ASN A 265 -19.20 13.86 13.02
N LEU A 266 -17.86 13.82 13.12
CA LEU A 266 -17.15 12.76 13.82
C LEU A 266 -17.41 12.77 15.34
N LYS A 267 -17.50 13.96 15.96
CA LYS A 267 -17.82 14.11 17.40
C LYS A 267 -19.20 13.58 17.78
N LYS A 268 -20.14 13.52 16.83
CA LYS A 268 -21.49 12.97 17.05
C LYS A 268 -21.54 11.45 16.98
N LYS A 269 -20.51 10.80 16.43
CA LYS A 269 -20.44 9.36 16.26
C LYS A 269 -19.87 8.69 17.51
N ARG A 270 -20.28 7.46 17.76
CA ARG A 270 -19.67 6.62 18.78
C ARG A 270 -18.37 6.05 18.21
N LEU A 271 -17.28 6.13 18.98
CA LEU A 271 -16.01 5.52 18.62
C LEU A 271 -15.87 4.16 19.32
N LYS A 272 -15.82 3.09 18.55
CA LYS A 272 -15.64 1.72 19.05
C LYS A 272 -14.22 1.22 18.72
N LEU A 273 -13.45 0.87 19.73
CA LEU A 273 -12.18 0.17 19.56
C LEU A 273 -12.42 -1.33 19.35
N MET A 274 -11.85 -1.87 18.28
CA MET A 274 -11.74 -3.30 18.00
C MET A 274 -10.25 -3.67 18.08
N PRO A 275 -9.87 -4.67 18.87
CA PRO A 275 -8.47 -5.03 19.04
C PRO A 275 -7.89 -5.68 17.77
N ALA A 276 -6.57 -5.63 17.65
CA ALA A 276 -5.78 -6.38 16.68
C ALA A 276 -6.24 -7.83 16.53
N GLY A 277 -6.31 -8.31 15.29
CA GLY A 277 -6.81 -9.64 14.92
C GLY A 277 -8.32 -9.69 14.63
N SER A 278 -9.05 -8.59 14.86
CA SER A 278 -10.50 -8.51 14.59
C SER A 278 -10.84 -8.68 13.11
N ILE A 279 -11.98 -9.33 12.84
CA ILE A 279 -12.55 -9.44 11.50
C ILE A 279 -13.67 -8.41 11.34
N ILE A 280 -13.53 -7.51 10.37
CA ILE A 280 -14.50 -6.46 10.06
C ILE A 280 -14.82 -6.58 8.57
N GLU A 281 -16.09 -6.83 8.25
CA GLU A 281 -16.58 -6.95 6.86
C GLU A 281 -15.82 -8.01 6.05
N GLY A 282 -15.52 -9.15 6.69
CA GLY A 282 -14.81 -10.27 6.06
C GLY A 282 -13.30 -10.06 5.91
N ARG A 283 -12.76 -8.90 6.32
CA ARG A 283 -11.31 -8.62 6.35
C ARG A 283 -10.79 -8.72 7.78
N ARG A 284 -9.72 -9.50 7.97
CA ARG A 284 -8.93 -9.48 9.20
C ARG A 284 -8.03 -8.24 9.21
N TYR A 285 -7.98 -7.56 10.34
CA TYR A 285 -7.04 -6.47 10.61
C TYR A 285 -6.00 -6.98 11.60
N GLU A 286 -4.73 -6.80 11.28
CA GLU A 286 -3.61 -7.20 12.16
C GLU A 286 -3.40 -6.17 13.29
N GLU A 287 -3.96 -4.99 13.12
CA GLU A 287 -3.83 -3.83 13.98
C GLU A 287 -5.14 -3.47 14.70
N ASP A 288 -5.04 -2.56 15.66
CA ASP A 288 -6.21 -2.00 16.33
C ASP A 288 -7.04 -1.16 15.35
N VAL A 289 -8.36 -1.21 15.52
CA VAL A 289 -9.29 -0.52 14.62
C VAL A 289 -10.27 0.31 15.40
N TYR A 290 -10.29 1.62 15.12
CA TYR A 290 -11.27 2.55 15.65
C TYR A 290 -12.41 2.72 14.64
N ILE A 291 -13.59 2.19 14.97
CA ILE A 291 -14.78 2.25 14.11
C ILE A 291 -15.67 3.39 14.58
N PHE A 292 -15.98 4.31 13.67
CA PHE A 292 -17.02 5.31 13.87
C PHE A 292 -18.39 4.73 13.56
N GLU A 293 -19.33 4.82 14.51
CA GLU A 293 -20.71 4.32 14.44
C GLU A 293 -21.74 5.44 14.63
#